data_AF-A0A438MVC6-F1
#
_entry.id   AF-A0A438MVC6-F1
#
_cell.length_a   1.000
_cell.length_b   1.000
_cell.length_c   1.000
_cell.angle_alpha   90.00
_cell.angle_beta   90.00
_cell.angle_gamma   90.00
#
_symmetry.space_group_name_H-M   'P 1'
#
loop_
_entity.id
_entity.type
_entity.pdbx_description
1 polymer ?
#
loop_
_entity_poly.entity_id
_entity_poly.type
_entity_poly.pdbx_seq_one_letter_code
_entity_poly.pdbx_strand_id
1 'polypeptide(L)'
;MKFQSIRRPSEAMLPRQFHRLLPVLVVGFVFFLYHRAIAGPGDRTPSQTEKFPRKIWQSWKVSPLSFETRDMERALTWTTKNPYHRYEVLTDENALGYVEQYFGPSGFNRPDVVFTYKSLKDKIIKADLLRYLIMYAEGGLYADIDVEALKPIAAWIPDRFNERDIDIVVGIETDEPSFIGHSILGKKAQSFVQWTFLCKPRLPVMMRLIDGILNWLNRIAKEQGKPISEIELDFDEVLSGTGPSAFTSAVLAEISAVTGEQPSWTPFHNMFEAKLAGRTLVLTVEAFAAGTGHSDSGNHGSKNALIKHHFHASSWPTSHPRHKHPLYGEVERCNWNTECVKLWDSNTAFFDKLPTQEQLKLIAMKELEEEEQAFADAEAEAAAGAAAEDDVIPPGDVGGAAAAAAAAAEAVAAAQAPIGESPPEPLFHGIAPGVPGAIPPEDKKGGRA
;
A
#
# COMPACT_ATOMS: atom_id res chain seq x y z
N MET A 1 57.85 27.85 71.32
CA MET A 1 58.70 27.63 70.13
C MET A 1 58.80 26.12 69.86
N LYS A 2 58.70 25.76 68.58
CA LYS A 2 59.07 24.48 67.93
C LYS A 2 58.04 23.34 67.84
N PHE A 3 57.33 23.40 66.72
CA PHE A 3 57.10 22.35 65.71
C PHE A 3 56.50 21.00 66.16
N GLN A 4 55.17 20.89 65.98
CA GLN A 4 54.49 19.61 65.79
C GLN A 4 54.88 19.02 64.42
N SER A 5 55.29 17.74 64.44
CA SER A 5 55.65 16.96 63.27
C SER A 5 54.41 16.54 62.47
N ILE A 6 54.40 16.93 61.20
CA ILE A 6 53.39 16.55 60.19
C ILE A 6 53.53 15.05 59.90
N ARG A 7 52.52 14.25 60.25
CA ARG A 7 52.38 12.87 59.77
C ARG A 7 51.87 12.88 58.33
N ARG A 8 52.61 12.25 57.42
CA ARG A 8 52.18 11.98 56.02
C ARG A 8 51.01 10.98 56.01
N PRO A 9 50.02 11.13 55.11
CA PRO A 9 48.99 10.12 54.91
C PRO A 9 49.58 8.87 54.22
N SER A 10 49.18 7.70 54.69
CA SER A 10 49.52 6.39 54.15
C SER A 10 48.99 6.22 52.73
N GLU A 11 49.85 5.86 51.78
CA GLU A 11 49.42 5.40 50.46
C GLU A 11 48.51 4.17 50.60
N ALA A 12 47.27 4.28 50.13
CA ALA A 12 46.34 3.18 50.04
C ALA A 12 46.87 2.18 48.98
N MET A 13 47.44 1.07 49.44
CA MET A 13 47.82 -0.05 48.59
C MET A 13 46.56 -0.66 47.97
N LEU A 14 46.33 -0.43 46.68
CA LEU A 14 45.31 -1.14 45.91
C LEU A 14 45.63 -2.65 45.95
N PRO A 15 44.67 -3.55 46.23
CA PRO A 15 44.94 -4.97 46.35
C PRO A 15 45.55 -5.53 45.06
N ARG A 16 46.65 -6.30 45.16
CA ARG A 16 47.37 -6.92 44.02
C ARG A 16 46.48 -7.72 43.05
N GLN A 17 45.28 -8.12 43.48
CA GLN A 17 44.29 -8.80 42.66
C GLN A 17 43.70 -7.89 41.58
N PHE A 18 43.54 -6.58 41.84
CA PHE A 18 43.06 -5.60 40.86
C PHE A 18 44.06 -5.41 39.70
N HIS A 19 45.36 -5.44 39.99
CA HIS A 19 46.39 -5.32 38.95
C HIS A 19 46.44 -6.52 38.00
N ARG A 20 45.90 -7.68 38.38
CA ARG A 20 45.82 -8.88 37.51
C ARG A 20 44.54 -8.93 36.67
N LEU A 21 43.45 -8.34 37.15
CA LEU A 21 42.16 -8.31 36.44
C LEU A 21 42.07 -7.14 35.45
N LEU A 22 42.73 -6.01 35.74
CA LEU A 22 42.69 -4.83 34.88
C LEU A 22 43.16 -5.11 33.43
N PRO A 23 44.26 -5.85 33.17
CA PRO A 23 44.67 -6.16 31.80
C PRO A 23 43.65 -7.05 31.08
N VAL A 24 43.02 -7.99 31.79
CA VAL A 24 42.01 -8.90 31.22
C VAL A 24 40.74 -8.14 30.86
N LEU A 25 40.31 -7.20 31.72
CA LEU A 25 39.16 -6.34 31.45
C LEU A 25 39.44 -5.36 30.30
N VAL A 26 40.66 -4.81 30.23
CA VAL A 26 41.07 -3.93 29.11
C VAL A 26 41.15 -4.72 27.81
N VAL A 27 41.72 -5.92 27.79
CA VAL A 27 41.75 -6.78 26.60
C VAL A 27 40.34 -7.22 26.20
N GLY A 28 39.48 -7.58 27.15
CA GLY A 28 38.07 -7.90 26.88
C GLY A 28 37.28 -6.70 26.35
N PHE A 29 37.53 -5.50 26.87
CA PHE A 29 36.91 -4.27 26.39
C PHE A 29 37.43 -3.86 25.01
N VAL A 30 38.73 -3.97 24.76
CA VAL A 30 39.34 -3.73 23.44
C VAL A 30 38.85 -4.78 22.43
N PHE A 31 38.71 -6.05 22.83
CA PHE A 31 38.12 -7.10 21.99
C PHE A 31 36.64 -6.83 21.70
N PHE A 32 35.87 -6.36 22.68
CA PHE A 32 34.48 -5.94 22.50
C PHE A 32 34.35 -4.74 21.56
N LEU A 33 35.21 -3.72 21.73
CA LEU A 33 35.26 -2.56 20.84
C LEU A 33 35.76 -2.93 19.43
N TYR A 34 36.73 -3.83 19.31
CA TYR A 34 37.24 -4.36 18.05
C TYR A 34 36.16 -5.19 17.33
N HIS A 35 35.42 -6.04 18.04
CA HIS A 35 34.27 -6.73 17.49
C HIS A 35 33.16 -5.77 17.09
N ARG A 36 32.91 -4.68 17.82
CA ARG A 36 31.97 -3.63 17.41
C ARG A 36 32.48 -2.72 16.28
N ALA A 37 33.79 -2.63 16.10
CA ALA A 37 34.39 -1.87 15.00
C ALA A 37 34.43 -2.69 13.71
N ILE A 38 34.59 -4.01 13.81
CA ILE A 38 34.55 -4.94 12.66
C ILE A 38 33.12 -5.35 12.32
N ALA A 39 32.31 -5.71 13.31
CA ALA A 39 30.88 -5.82 13.17
C ALA A 39 30.30 -4.40 13.25
N GLY A 40 30.31 -3.71 12.11
CA GLY A 40 29.56 -2.47 11.95
C GLY A 40 28.07 -2.66 12.31
N PRO A 41 27.28 -1.58 12.36
CA PRO A 41 25.86 -1.71 12.64
C PRO A 41 25.20 -2.55 11.54
N GLY A 42 24.66 -3.69 11.96
CA GLY A 42 24.00 -4.68 11.12
C GLY A 42 24.90 -5.87 10.82
N ASP A 43 24.50 -7.04 11.30
CA ASP A 43 24.93 -8.31 10.72
C ASP A 43 24.40 -8.35 9.28
N ARG A 44 25.26 -8.02 8.31
CA ARG A 44 24.93 -7.81 6.88
C ARG A 44 24.91 -9.12 6.11
N THR A 45 24.28 -10.15 6.67
CA THR A 45 24.18 -11.43 5.97
C THR A 45 23.09 -11.34 4.90
N PRO A 46 23.40 -11.63 3.62
CA PRO A 46 22.41 -11.98 2.61
C PRO A 46 21.45 -13.04 3.16
N SER A 47 20.25 -13.15 2.60
CA SER A 47 19.36 -14.26 2.95
C SER A 47 20.14 -15.58 2.91
N GLN A 48 19.97 -16.40 3.95
CA GLN A 48 20.58 -17.73 4.05
C GLN A 48 20.05 -18.68 2.95
N THR A 49 18.98 -18.30 2.24
CA THR A 49 18.44 -19.04 1.10
C THR A 49 18.92 -18.44 -0.23
N GLU A 50 19.55 -19.25 -1.07
CA GLU A 50 19.99 -18.79 -2.40
C GLU A 50 18.82 -18.44 -3.33
N LYS A 51 17.67 -19.12 -3.16
CA LYS A 51 16.48 -19.02 -4.01
C LYS A 51 15.25 -18.63 -3.23
N PHE A 52 14.23 -18.12 -3.93
CA PHE A 52 12.91 -17.87 -3.37
C PHE A 52 12.21 -19.20 -3.05
N PRO A 53 11.56 -19.31 -1.88
CA PRO A 53 10.69 -20.43 -1.57
C PRO A 53 9.59 -20.57 -2.63
N ARG A 54 9.35 -21.80 -3.10
CA ARG A 54 8.25 -22.10 -4.03
C ARG A 54 6.92 -22.23 -3.29
N LYS A 55 6.53 -21.18 -2.57
CA LYS A 55 5.28 -21.09 -1.83
C LYS A 55 4.50 -19.88 -2.29
N ILE A 56 3.19 -20.04 -2.42
CA ILE A 56 2.24 -18.96 -2.71
C ILE A 56 1.27 -18.91 -1.53
N TRP A 57 1.21 -17.76 -0.90
CA TRP A 57 0.35 -17.47 0.23
C TRP A 57 -0.75 -16.51 -0.20
N GLN A 58 -1.97 -16.85 0.21
CA GLN A 58 -3.05 -15.87 0.32
C GLN A 58 -3.62 -15.94 1.74
N SER A 59 -4.35 -14.91 2.14
CA SER A 59 -5.18 -14.97 3.34
C SER A 59 -6.61 -14.62 2.99
N TRP A 60 -7.57 -15.33 3.57
CA TRP A 60 -8.99 -15.04 3.36
C TRP A 60 -9.85 -15.45 4.54
N LYS A 61 -11.14 -15.11 4.52
CA LYS A 61 -12.03 -15.40 5.64
C LYS A 61 -12.25 -16.90 5.81
N VAL A 62 -12.40 -17.61 4.69
CA VAL A 62 -12.83 -19.02 4.64
C VAL A 62 -11.82 -19.91 3.91
N SER A 63 -11.99 -21.23 4.03
CA SER A 63 -11.12 -22.20 3.35
C SER A 63 -11.30 -22.15 1.82
N PRO A 64 -10.30 -22.60 1.03
CA PRO A 64 -10.42 -22.69 -0.43
C PRO A 64 -11.60 -23.52 -0.94
N LEU A 65 -12.07 -24.50 -0.15
CA LEU A 65 -13.25 -25.32 -0.49
C LEU A 65 -14.58 -24.55 -0.38
N SER A 66 -14.54 -23.37 0.24
CA SER A 66 -15.70 -22.52 0.52
C SER A 66 -15.59 -21.15 -0.14
N PHE A 67 -14.64 -20.98 -1.07
CA PHE A 67 -14.52 -19.75 -1.84
C PHE A 67 -15.76 -19.52 -2.71
N GLU A 68 -16.18 -18.27 -2.78
CA GLU A 68 -17.09 -17.81 -3.82
C GLU A 68 -16.41 -17.97 -5.19
N THR A 69 -17.21 -18.15 -6.26
CA THR A 69 -16.72 -18.37 -7.63
C THR A 69 -15.64 -17.39 -8.03
N ARG A 70 -15.85 -16.10 -7.76
CA ARG A 70 -14.91 -15.02 -8.06
C ARG A 70 -13.55 -15.20 -7.40
N ASP A 71 -13.53 -15.52 -6.11
CA ASP A 71 -12.29 -15.67 -5.33
C ASP A 71 -11.57 -16.97 -5.74
N MET A 72 -12.34 -18.03 -6.02
CA MET A 72 -11.83 -19.30 -6.55
C MET A 72 -11.16 -19.12 -7.91
N GLU A 73 -11.80 -18.43 -8.86
CA GLU A 73 -11.26 -18.19 -10.20
C GLU A 73 -9.91 -17.46 -10.13
N ARG A 74 -9.80 -16.45 -9.28
CA ARG A 74 -8.54 -15.71 -9.07
C ARG A 74 -7.48 -16.58 -8.43
N ALA A 75 -7.80 -17.31 -7.35
CA ALA A 75 -6.90 -18.25 -6.71
C ALA A 75 -6.37 -19.33 -7.69
N LEU A 76 -7.24 -19.85 -8.57
CA LEU A 76 -6.89 -20.87 -9.57
C LEU A 76 -5.85 -20.37 -10.58
N THR A 77 -5.78 -19.07 -10.86
CA THR A 77 -4.76 -18.53 -11.77
C THR A 77 -3.35 -18.75 -11.22
N TRP A 78 -3.17 -18.62 -9.90
CA TRP A 78 -1.89 -18.83 -9.24
C TRP A 78 -1.44 -20.29 -9.33
N THR A 79 -2.32 -21.24 -9.01
CA THR A 79 -1.98 -22.68 -9.05
C THR A 79 -1.77 -23.18 -10.47
N THR A 80 -2.59 -22.71 -11.43
CA THR A 80 -2.51 -23.13 -12.83
C THR A 80 -1.22 -22.65 -13.50
N LYS A 81 -0.82 -21.38 -13.25
CA LYS A 81 0.39 -20.81 -13.87
C LYS A 81 1.66 -21.23 -13.15
N ASN A 82 1.57 -21.68 -11.90
CA ASN A 82 2.72 -22.03 -11.07
C ASN A 82 2.61 -23.46 -10.50
N PRO A 83 2.53 -24.51 -11.35
CA PRO A 83 2.22 -25.88 -10.92
C PRO A 83 3.25 -26.51 -9.97
N TYR A 84 4.45 -25.92 -9.88
CA TYR A 84 5.53 -26.37 -9.00
C TYR A 84 5.62 -25.57 -7.69
N HIS A 85 4.65 -24.69 -7.42
CA HIS A 85 4.56 -23.94 -6.17
C HIS A 85 3.51 -24.58 -5.25
N ARG A 86 3.82 -24.64 -3.96
CA ARG A 86 2.84 -25.00 -2.94
C ARG A 86 1.94 -23.80 -2.68
N TYR A 87 0.64 -23.98 -2.86
CA TYR A 87 -0.37 -22.97 -2.58
C TYR A 87 -0.95 -23.18 -1.18
N GLU A 88 -0.99 -22.11 -0.39
CA GLU A 88 -1.50 -22.12 0.99
C GLU A 88 -2.38 -20.90 1.25
N VAL A 89 -3.45 -21.13 2.01
CA VAL A 89 -4.38 -20.08 2.45
C VAL A 89 -4.50 -20.12 3.95
N LEU A 90 -4.19 -19.02 4.62
CA LEU A 90 -4.56 -18.82 6.02
C LEU A 90 -5.95 -18.22 6.12
N THR A 91 -6.73 -18.76 7.04
CA THR A 91 -8.11 -18.35 7.30
C THR A 91 -8.25 -17.64 8.63
N ASP A 92 -9.38 -16.97 8.85
CA ASP A 92 -9.71 -16.38 10.15
C ASP A 92 -9.62 -17.41 11.30
N GLU A 93 -9.92 -18.68 11.00
CA GLU A 93 -9.90 -19.77 11.99
C GLU A 93 -8.50 -20.27 12.34
N ASN A 94 -7.53 -20.21 11.42
CA ASN A 94 -6.21 -20.83 11.60
C ASN A 94 -5.05 -19.83 11.68
N ALA A 95 -5.27 -18.55 11.35
CA ALA A 95 -4.23 -17.54 11.33
C ALA A 95 -3.58 -17.33 12.71
N LEU A 96 -4.35 -17.33 13.80
CA LEU A 96 -3.78 -17.22 15.15
C LEU A 96 -2.89 -18.42 15.49
N GLY A 97 -3.32 -19.64 15.14
CA GLY A 97 -2.52 -20.85 15.36
C GLY A 97 -1.20 -20.82 14.59
N TYR A 98 -1.21 -20.31 13.35
CA TYR A 98 0.00 -20.05 12.56
C TYR A 98 0.94 -19.09 13.27
N VAL A 99 0.43 -17.95 13.76
CA VAL A 99 1.23 -16.96 14.47
C VAL A 99 1.80 -17.54 15.78
N GLU A 100 1.01 -18.28 16.55
CA GLU A 100 1.47 -18.95 17.77
C GLU A 100 2.55 -20.00 17.48
N GLN A 101 2.44 -20.76 16.39
CA GLN A 101 3.43 -21.74 15.98
C GLN A 101 4.79 -21.10 15.65
N TYR A 102 4.79 -20.04 14.82
CA TYR A 102 6.03 -19.44 14.32
C TYR A 102 6.62 -18.39 15.25
N PHE A 103 5.80 -17.62 15.95
CA PHE A 103 6.24 -16.51 16.80
C PHE A 103 6.13 -16.82 18.30
N GLY A 104 5.51 -17.94 18.69
CA GLY A 104 5.48 -18.39 20.08
C GLY A 104 6.82 -18.89 20.61
N PRO A 105 6.85 -19.39 21.86
CA PRO A 105 8.09 -19.78 22.55
C PRO A 105 8.95 -20.82 21.82
N SER A 106 8.31 -21.74 21.09
CA SER A 106 9.00 -22.80 20.33
C SER A 106 9.48 -22.35 18.95
N GLY A 107 9.02 -21.19 18.46
CA GLY A 107 9.38 -20.61 17.18
C GLY A 107 10.44 -19.52 17.36
N PHE A 108 10.10 -18.28 16.98
CA PHE A 108 11.01 -17.13 17.06
C PHE A 108 11.02 -16.49 18.44
N ASN A 109 10.20 -17.00 19.37
CA ASN A 109 10.09 -16.52 20.74
C ASN A 109 9.81 -15.00 20.80
N ARG A 110 8.79 -14.57 20.07
CA ARG A 110 8.25 -13.22 20.01
C ARG A 110 6.84 -13.18 20.62
N PRO A 111 6.73 -13.34 21.95
CA PRO A 111 5.43 -13.33 22.64
C PRO A 111 4.69 -12.00 22.49
N ASP A 112 5.41 -10.90 22.26
CA ASP A 112 4.87 -9.58 21.97
C ASP A 112 4.13 -9.54 20.62
N VAL A 113 4.65 -10.20 19.58
CA VAL A 113 3.95 -10.37 18.29
C VAL A 113 2.67 -11.18 18.48
N VAL A 114 2.77 -12.33 19.17
CA VAL A 114 1.61 -13.21 19.43
C VAL A 114 0.52 -12.46 20.20
N PHE A 115 0.90 -11.76 21.26
CA PHE A 115 -0.02 -10.97 22.08
C PHE A 115 -0.69 -9.85 21.27
N THR A 116 0.09 -9.11 20.48
CA THR A 116 -0.42 -8.01 19.65
C THR A 116 -1.41 -8.54 18.60
N TYR A 117 -1.03 -9.58 17.86
CA TYR A 117 -1.87 -10.21 16.84
C TYR A 117 -3.19 -10.74 17.41
N LYS A 118 -3.14 -11.34 18.60
CA LYS A 118 -4.33 -11.81 19.33
C LYS A 118 -5.24 -10.66 19.79
N SER A 119 -4.66 -9.52 20.13
CA SER A 119 -5.39 -8.35 20.64
C SER A 119 -6.09 -7.54 19.54
N LEU A 120 -5.60 -7.59 18.30
CA LEU A 120 -6.19 -6.88 17.16
C LEU A 120 -7.60 -7.39 16.83
N LYS A 121 -8.56 -6.46 16.84
CA LYS A 121 -9.93 -6.65 16.34
C LYS A 121 -10.14 -6.06 14.93
N ASP A 122 -9.38 -5.03 14.59
CA ASP A 122 -9.36 -4.45 13.27
C ASP A 122 -8.86 -5.49 12.24
N LYS A 123 -9.73 -5.85 11.30
CA LYS A 123 -9.45 -6.91 10.33
C LYS A 123 -8.39 -6.52 9.32
N ILE A 124 -8.26 -5.22 9.01
CA ILE A 124 -7.34 -4.71 7.99
C ILE A 124 -5.93 -4.70 8.54
N ILE A 125 -5.75 -4.10 9.71
CA ILE A 125 -4.47 -4.10 10.43
C ILE A 125 -4.01 -5.54 10.71
N LYS A 126 -4.95 -6.43 11.05
CA LYS A 126 -4.65 -7.84 11.30
C LYS A 126 -4.22 -8.59 10.03
N ALA A 127 -4.85 -8.33 8.89
CA ALA A 127 -4.47 -8.92 7.61
C ALA A 127 -3.10 -8.40 7.14
N ASP A 128 -2.86 -7.09 7.25
CA ASP A 128 -1.57 -6.48 6.91
C ASP A 128 -0.44 -7.06 7.76
N LEU A 129 -0.62 -7.13 9.09
CA LEU A 129 0.38 -7.73 9.96
C LEU A 129 0.60 -9.21 9.63
N LEU A 130 -0.47 -9.99 9.40
CA LEU A 130 -0.36 -11.41 9.05
C LEU A 130 0.49 -11.61 7.80
N ARG A 131 0.29 -10.80 6.76
CA ARG A 131 1.08 -10.82 5.53
C ARG A 131 2.58 -10.75 5.82
N TYR A 132 3.01 -9.78 6.62
CA TYR A 132 4.42 -9.61 6.94
C TYR A 132 4.96 -10.73 7.83
N LEU A 133 4.14 -11.26 8.74
CA LEU A 133 4.51 -12.41 9.58
C LEU A 133 4.77 -13.67 8.75
N ILE A 134 3.90 -13.98 7.79
CA ILE A 134 4.09 -15.08 6.82
C ILE A 134 5.40 -14.87 6.05
N MET A 135 5.59 -13.67 5.51
CA MET A 135 6.72 -13.37 4.64
C MET A 135 8.05 -13.38 5.39
N TYR A 136 8.08 -12.99 6.67
CA TYR A 136 9.26 -13.19 7.51
C TYR A 136 9.51 -14.66 7.84
N ALA A 137 8.47 -15.40 8.22
CA ALA A 137 8.60 -16.78 8.69
C ALA A 137 9.05 -17.74 7.58
N GLU A 138 8.43 -17.63 6.40
CA GLU A 138 8.55 -18.63 5.34
C GLU A 138 8.90 -18.05 3.97
N GLY A 139 8.67 -16.75 3.75
CA GLY A 139 8.88 -16.12 2.45
C GLY A 139 8.05 -16.77 1.35
N GLY A 140 8.58 -16.71 0.12
CA GLY A 140 7.85 -17.08 -1.08
C GLY A 140 7.09 -15.89 -1.63
N LEU A 141 5.94 -16.14 -2.23
CA LEU A 141 5.03 -15.11 -2.73
C LEU A 141 3.86 -14.95 -1.76
N TYR A 142 3.50 -13.71 -1.46
CA TYR A 142 2.17 -13.39 -0.95
C TYR A 142 1.35 -12.68 -2.03
N ALA A 143 0.06 -12.97 -2.11
CA ALA A 143 -0.92 -12.22 -2.90
C ALA A 143 -2.26 -12.10 -2.15
N ASP A 144 -2.91 -10.94 -2.19
CA ASP A 144 -4.30 -10.81 -1.71
C ASP A 144 -5.26 -11.65 -2.56
N ILE A 145 -6.43 -11.99 -2.00
CA ILE A 145 -7.35 -12.95 -2.62
C ILE A 145 -7.92 -12.45 -3.97
N ASP A 146 -8.05 -11.13 -4.13
CA ASP A 146 -8.55 -10.49 -5.34
C ASP A 146 -7.46 -10.14 -6.35
N VAL A 147 -6.29 -10.77 -6.21
CA VAL A 147 -5.19 -10.66 -7.17
C VAL A 147 -5.20 -11.86 -8.08
N GLU A 148 -5.24 -11.58 -9.38
CA GLU A 148 -5.13 -12.53 -10.45
C GLU A 148 -3.70 -12.56 -10.99
N ALA A 149 -3.13 -13.77 -11.16
CA ALA A 149 -1.87 -13.94 -11.86
C ALA A 149 -2.12 -13.92 -13.38
N LEU A 150 -1.54 -12.96 -14.09
CA LEU A 150 -1.59 -12.94 -15.56
C LEU A 150 -0.44 -13.78 -16.15
N LYS A 151 0.72 -13.75 -15.51
CA LYS A 151 1.95 -14.47 -15.88
C LYS A 151 2.48 -15.31 -14.72
N PRO A 152 3.23 -16.39 -14.99
CA PRO A 152 3.88 -17.18 -13.93
C PRO A 152 4.96 -16.36 -13.20
N ILE A 153 5.23 -16.71 -11.93
CA ILE A 153 6.26 -16.08 -11.09
C ILE A 153 7.65 -16.16 -11.74
N ALA A 154 7.91 -17.23 -12.50
CA ALA A 154 9.16 -17.41 -13.23
C ALA A 154 9.44 -16.29 -14.26
N ALA A 155 8.41 -15.54 -14.69
CA ALA A 155 8.56 -14.41 -15.61
C ALA A 155 8.84 -13.06 -14.90
N TRP A 156 8.82 -13.02 -13.56
CA TRP A 156 8.92 -11.77 -12.80
C TRP A 156 10.34 -11.24 -12.67
N ILE A 157 11.34 -12.12 -12.83
CA ILE A 157 12.76 -11.76 -12.78
C ILE A 157 13.28 -11.83 -14.23
N PRO A 158 13.49 -10.68 -14.90
CA PRO A 158 14.07 -10.66 -16.24
C PRO A 158 15.44 -11.37 -16.29
N ASP A 159 15.75 -12.06 -17.40
CA ASP A 159 16.95 -12.88 -17.57
C ASP A 159 18.29 -12.15 -17.30
N ARG A 160 18.30 -10.82 -17.38
CA ARG A 160 19.48 -10.00 -17.08
C ARG A 160 19.83 -9.95 -15.58
N PHE A 161 18.92 -10.38 -14.70
CA PHE A 161 19.12 -10.42 -13.27
C PHE A 161 19.29 -11.86 -12.78
N ASN A 162 20.12 -12.05 -11.75
CA ASN A 162 20.29 -13.33 -11.09
C ASN A 162 19.46 -13.36 -9.80
N GLU A 163 18.61 -14.37 -9.66
CA GLU A 163 17.78 -14.61 -8.46
C GLU A 163 18.60 -14.60 -7.15
N ARG A 164 19.86 -15.03 -7.19
CA ARG A 164 20.75 -15.05 -6.02
C ARG A 164 21.05 -13.65 -5.48
N ASP A 165 20.99 -12.64 -6.33
CA ASP A 165 21.30 -11.25 -6.00
C ASP A 165 20.06 -10.47 -5.53
N ILE A 166 18.90 -11.14 -5.52
CA ILE A 166 17.61 -10.55 -5.18
C ILE A 166 17.08 -11.21 -3.90
N ASP A 167 16.70 -10.39 -2.93
CA ASP A 167 16.07 -10.84 -1.69
C ASP A 167 14.56 -10.56 -1.67
N ILE A 168 14.13 -9.52 -2.38
CA ILE A 168 12.72 -9.14 -2.49
C ILE A 168 12.42 -8.62 -3.91
N VAL A 169 11.26 -8.99 -4.44
CA VAL A 169 10.67 -8.44 -5.68
C VAL A 169 9.39 -7.71 -5.31
N VAL A 170 9.33 -6.42 -5.63
CA VAL A 170 8.17 -5.54 -5.43
C VAL A 170 7.81 -4.85 -6.74
N GLY A 171 6.56 -4.44 -6.89
CA GLY A 171 6.14 -3.55 -7.97
C GLY A 171 5.85 -2.15 -7.46
N ILE A 172 5.84 -1.17 -8.35
CA ILE A 172 5.33 0.16 -8.04
C ILE A 172 3.80 0.13 -8.13
N GLU A 173 3.15 0.67 -7.09
CA GLU A 173 1.70 0.86 -7.05
C GLU A 173 1.32 2.27 -7.50
N THR A 174 1.94 3.29 -6.92
CA THR A 174 1.72 4.71 -7.26
C THR A 174 3.06 5.42 -7.43
N ASP A 175 3.19 6.17 -8.52
CA ASP A 175 4.36 7.02 -8.83
C ASP A 175 3.92 8.42 -9.26
N GLU A 176 3.52 9.22 -8.28
CA GLU A 176 2.96 10.57 -8.45
C GLU A 176 3.71 11.62 -7.61
N PRO A 177 5.06 11.73 -7.75
CA PRO A 177 5.90 12.53 -6.86
C PRO A 177 5.54 14.03 -6.82
N SER A 178 4.84 14.54 -7.83
CA SER A 178 4.32 15.91 -7.88
C SER A 178 3.37 16.24 -6.71
N PHE A 179 2.70 15.22 -6.16
CA PHE A 179 1.75 15.38 -5.06
C PHE A 179 2.35 15.12 -3.68
N ILE A 180 3.66 14.89 -3.54
CA ILE A 180 4.29 14.57 -2.24
C ILE A 180 4.04 15.64 -1.16
N GLY A 181 3.87 16.90 -1.56
CA GLY A 181 3.56 18.02 -0.67
C GLY A 181 2.07 18.24 -0.39
N HIS A 182 1.18 17.48 -1.02
CA HIS A 182 -0.27 17.60 -0.83
C HIS A 182 -0.68 17.00 0.52
N SER A 183 -1.55 17.69 1.26
CA SER A 183 -1.95 17.30 2.63
C SER A 183 -2.61 15.92 2.73
N ILE A 184 -3.51 15.59 1.80
CA ILE A 184 -4.23 14.31 1.73
C ILE A 184 -3.50 13.26 0.86
N LEU A 185 -3.06 13.64 -0.34
CA LEU A 185 -2.48 12.70 -1.30
C LEU A 185 -0.99 12.36 -1.04
N GLY A 186 -0.25 13.24 -0.37
CA GLY A 186 1.22 13.12 -0.28
C GLY A 186 1.70 11.81 0.35
N LYS A 187 1.01 11.31 1.37
CA LYS A 187 1.39 10.05 2.06
C LYS A 187 1.30 8.81 1.17
N LYS A 188 0.53 8.86 0.08
CA LYS A 188 0.26 7.75 -0.85
C LYS A 188 0.72 8.03 -2.27
N ALA A 189 1.39 9.16 -2.50
CA ALA A 189 1.89 9.58 -3.81
C ALA A 189 3.04 8.70 -4.34
N GLN A 190 3.70 7.95 -3.45
CA GLN A 190 4.82 7.07 -3.76
C GLN A 190 4.63 5.78 -2.97
N SER A 191 4.32 4.69 -3.66
CA SER A 191 4.08 3.41 -3.00
C SER A 191 4.55 2.23 -3.83
N PHE A 192 5.19 1.27 -3.16
CA PHE A 192 5.32 -0.09 -3.66
C PHE A 192 4.04 -0.88 -3.34
N VAL A 193 3.70 -1.80 -4.23
CA VAL A 193 2.62 -2.77 -4.04
C VAL A 193 2.92 -3.62 -2.80
N GLN A 194 2.06 -3.51 -1.79
CA GLN A 194 2.15 -4.35 -0.60
C GLN A 194 1.27 -5.60 -0.67
N TRP A 195 0.20 -5.55 -1.46
CA TRP A 195 -0.82 -6.60 -1.55
C TRP A 195 -0.33 -7.80 -2.38
N THR A 196 0.82 -7.68 -3.05
CA THR A 196 1.53 -8.80 -3.70
C THR A 196 3.02 -8.52 -3.79
N PHE A 197 3.85 -9.40 -3.23
CA PHE A 197 5.31 -9.32 -3.36
C PHE A 197 5.96 -10.68 -3.12
N LEU A 198 7.17 -10.86 -3.64
CA LEU A 198 7.97 -12.07 -3.49
C LEU A 198 9.17 -11.77 -2.59
N CYS A 199 9.44 -12.58 -1.58
CA CYS A 199 10.65 -12.40 -0.76
C CYS A 199 11.24 -13.72 -0.27
N LYS A 200 12.52 -13.67 0.11
CA LYS A 200 13.16 -14.74 0.88
C LYS A 200 12.75 -14.65 2.36
N PRO A 201 12.76 -15.76 3.11
CA PRO A 201 12.43 -15.71 4.54
C PRO A 201 13.52 -14.96 5.32
N ARG A 202 13.18 -14.52 6.54
CA ARG A 202 14.11 -13.93 7.52
C ARG A 202 14.77 -12.61 7.14
N LEU A 203 14.20 -11.88 6.20
CA LEU A 203 14.78 -10.61 5.80
C LEU A 203 14.67 -9.58 6.93
N PRO A 204 15.76 -8.83 7.22
CA PRO A 204 15.74 -7.76 8.21
C PRO A 204 14.65 -6.73 7.95
N VAL A 205 14.38 -6.38 6.69
CA VAL A 205 13.30 -5.46 6.31
C VAL A 205 11.93 -5.90 6.84
N MET A 206 11.60 -7.18 6.76
CA MET A 206 10.30 -7.69 7.23
C MET A 206 10.19 -7.59 8.75
N MET A 207 11.26 -7.96 9.48
CA MET A 207 11.25 -7.84 10.94
C MET A 207 11.18 -6.39 11.40
N ARG A 208 11.92 -5.48 10.76
CA ARG A 208 11.85 -4.05 11.09
C ARG A 208 10.47 -3.46 10.82
N LEU A 209 9.79 -3.90 9.75
CA LEU A 209 8.41 -3.52 9.48
C LEU A 209 7.48 -4.03 10.58
N ILE A 210 7.57 -5.30 10.95
CA ILE A 210 6.78 -5.90 12.05
C ILE A 210 7.00 -5.13 13.35
N ASP A 211 8.25 -4.89 13.74
CA ASP A 211 8.59 -4.14 14.96
C ASP A 211 8.08 -2.69 14.89
N GLY A 212 8.16 -2.06 13.71
CA GLY A 212 7.62 -0.73 13.44
C GLY A 212 6.11 -0.67 13.67
N ILE A 213 5.37 -1.65 13.13
CA ILE A 213 3.92 -1.79 13.31
C ILE A 213 3.56 -1.97 14.78
N LEU A 214 4.24 -2.86 15.49
CA LEU A 214 4.03 -3.09 16.92
C LEU A 214 4.25 -1.81 17.74
N ASN A 215 5.32 -1.08 17.46
CA ASN A 215 5.61 0.19 18.13
C ASN A 215 4.57 1.25 17.80
N TRP A 216 4.15 1.33 16.54
CA TRP A 216 3.11 2.25 16.09
C TRP A 216 1.76 1.97 16.78
N LEU A 217 1.32 0.70 16.83
CA LEU A 217 0.10 0.28 17.53
C LEU A 217 0.13 0.65 19.01
N ASN A 218 1.25 0.37 19.69
CA ASN A 218 1.41 0.71 21.11
C ASN A 218 1.38 2.24 21.34
N ARG A 219 1.97 3.02 20.43
CA ARG A 219 1.96 4.48 20.50
C ARG A 219 0.54 5.03 20.31
N ILE A 220 -0.19 4.59 19.28
CA ILE A 220 -1.57 5.02 19.02
C ILE A 220 -2.49 4.63 20.18
N ALA A 221 -2.39 3.40 20.68
CA ALA A 221 -3.14 2.95 21.85
C ALA A 221 -2.92 3.87 23.07
N LYS A 222 -1.66 4.26 23.31
CA LYS A 222 -1.31 5.19 24.39
C LYS A 222 -1.85 6.61 24.14
N GLU A 223 -1.73 7.13 22.93
CA GLU A 223 -2.22 8.47 22.55
C GLU A 223 -3.75 8.57 22.69
N GLN A 224 -4.48 7.51 22.33
CA GLN A 224 -5.93 7.45 22.49
C GLN A 224 -6.38 7.06 23.92
N GLY A 225 -5.45 6.59 24.77
CA GLY A 225 -5.78 6.07 26.10
C GLY A 225 -6.63 4.79 26.06
N LYS A 226 -6.55 4.01 24.97
CA LYS A 226 -7.32 2.80 24.71
C LYS A 226 -6.40 1.58 24.61
N PRO A 227 -6.88 0.35 24.93
CA PRO A 227 -6.14 -0.85 24.58
C PRO A 227 -6.05 -1.03 23.05
N ILE A 228 -5.05 -1.79 22.55
CA ILE A 228 -4.87 -2.08 21.11
C ILE A 228 -6.16 -2.63 20.47
N SER A 229 -6.97 -3.37 21.21
CA SER A 229 -8.22 -3.95 20.73
C SER A 229 -9.34 -2.94 20.45
N GLU A 230 -9.17 -1.68 20.86
CA GLU A 230 -10.20 -0.63 20.80
C GLU A 230 -9.68 0.66 20.14
N ILE A 231 -8.49 0.61 19.53
CA ILE A 231 -7.99 1.75 18.75
C ILE A 231 -8.92 2.03 17.57
N GLU A 232 -9.13 3.30 17.30
CA GLU A 232 -9.84 3.78 16.12
C GLU A 232 -8.81 4.40 15.18
N LEU A 233 -8.87 4.07 13.90
CA LEU A 233 -7.89 4.52 12.92
C LEU A 233 -8.63 5.19 11.77
N ASP A 234 -8.12 6.32 11.32
CA ASP A 234 -8.55 6.88 10.04
C ASP A 234 -7.92 6.15 8.84
N PHE A 235 -8.38 6.48 7.63
CA PHE A 235 -7.88 5.86 6.40
C PHE A 235 -6.37 6.02 6.20
N ASP A 236 -5.82 7.20 6.50
CA ASP A 236 -4.40 7.51 6.31
C ASP A 236 -3.52 6.81 7.36
N GLU A 237 -4.03 6.68 8.59
CA GLU A 237 -3.37 5.93 9.66
C GLU A 237 -3.25 4.45 9.31
N VAL A 238 -4.27 3.85 8.68
CA VAL A 238 -4.16 2.48 8.15
C VAL A 238 -3.05 2.40 7.09
N LEU A 239 -3.04 3.31 6.09
CA LEU A 239 -2.04 3.29 5.02
C LEU A 239 -0.61 3.49 5.54
N SER A 240 -0.42 4.39 6.51
CA SER A 240 0.89 4.77 7.04
C SER A 240 1.36 3.92 8.22
N GLY A 241 0.46 3.25 8.91
CA GLY A 241 0.75 2.38 10.05
C GLY A 241 1.10 0.96 9.65
N THR A 242 0.26 0.32 8.83
CA THR A 242 0.46 -1.06 8.37
C THR A 242 0.38 -1.23 6.86
N GLY A 243 -0.15 -0.23 6.17
CA GLY A 243 -0.43 -0.29 4.74
C GLY A 243 0.75 0.09 3.84
N PRO A 244 0.47 0.43 2.57
CA PRO A 244 1.49 0.53 1.53
C PRO A 244 2.56 1.57 1.85
N SER A 245 2.23 2.65 2.57
CA SER A 245 3.21 3.68 2.94
C SER A 245 4.18 3.18 4.01
N ALA A 246 3.72 2.35 4.97
CA ALA A 246 4.58 1.70 5.96
C ALA A 246 5.54 0.70 5.29
N PHE A 247 5.00 -0.14 4.42
CA PHE A 247 5.77 -1.11 3.64
C PHE A 247 6.82 -0.43 2.76
N THR A 248 6.43 0.61 2.02
CA THR A 248 7.31 1.38 1.15
C THR A 248 8.47 2.00 1.92
N SER A 249 8.17 2.62 3.06
CA SER A 249 9.19 3.22 3.93
C SER A 249 10.20 2.17 4.42
N ALA A 250 9.72 0.99 4.82
CA ALA A 250 10.59 -0.10 5.26
C ALA A 250 11.50 -0.62 4.13
N VAL A 251 10.97 -0.79 2.92
CA VAL A 251 11.73 -1.24 1.74
C VAL A 251 12.76 -0.20 1.32
N LEU A 252 12.40 1.08 1.24
CA LEU A 252 13.35 2.15 0.93
C LEU A 252 14.46 2.25 1.98
N ALA A 253 14.13 2.07 3.25
CA ALA A 253 15.10 2.03 4.34
C ALA A 253 16.05 0.82 4.23
N GLU A 254 15.57 -0.34 3.77
CA GLU A 254 16.44 -1.49 3.50
C GLU A 254 17.38 -1.24 2.31
N ILE A 255 16.85 -0.69 1.22
CA ILE A 255 17.65 -0.33 0.05
C ILE A 255 18.76 0.63 0.48
N SER A 256 18.41 1.68 1.21
CA SER A 256 19.35 2.64 1.79
C SER A 256 20.41 1.97 2.69
N ALA A 257 19.99 1.05 3.57
CA ALA A 257 20.90 0.35 4.46
C ALA A 257 21.91 -0.53 3.71
N VAL A 258 21.49 -1.13 2.59
CA VAL A 258 22.35 -2.00 1.76
C VAL A 258 23.26 -1.19 0.83
N THR A 259 22.77 -0.10 0.22
CA THR A 259 23.55 0.72 -0.71
C THR A 259 24.45 1.74 -0.02
N GLY A 260 24.10 2.14 1.21
CA GLY A 260 24.73 3.26 1.92
C GLY A 260 24.26 4.64 1.44
N GLU A 261 23.25 4.70 0.58
CA GLU A 261 22.65 5.94 0.08
C GLU A 261 21.48 6.37 0.97
N GLN A 262 21.03 7.62 0.85
CA GLN A 262 19.82 8.07 1.54
C GLN A 262 18.57 7.43 0.94
N PRO A 263 17.53 7.10 1.73
CA PRO A 263 16.27 6.61 1.20
C PRO A 263 15.69 7.62 0.21
N SER A 264 15.41 7.18 -1.02
CA SER A 264 14.91 8.05 -2.08
C SER A 264 14.01 7.28 -3.05
N TRP A 265 12.92 7.93 -3.47
CA TRP A 265 12.03 7.45 -4.51
C TRP A 265 12.52 7.80 -5.93
N THR A 266 13.37 8.82 -6.07
CA THR A 266 13.85 9.31 -7.38
C THR A 266 14.34 8.20 -8.32
N PRO A 267 15.08 7.17 -7.86
CA PRO A 267 15.53 6.08 -8.73
C PRO A 267 14.40 5.24 -9.34
N PHE A 268 13.18 5.33 -8.79
CA PHE A 268 12.00 4.55 -9.15
C PHE A 268 10.91 5.35 -9.87
N HIS A 269 11.11 6.66 -10.05
CA HIS A 269 10.18 7.49 -10.80
C HIS A 269 10.30 7.27 -12.31
N ASN A 270 9.17 7.18 -13.02
CA ASN A 270 9.07 7.00 -14.48
C ASN A 270 9.88 5.79 -14.99
N MET A 271 9.76 4.66 -14.29
CA MET A 271 10.43 3.42 -14.68
C MET A 271 9.74 2.73 -15.87
N PHE A 272 10.48 2.58 -16.96
CA PHE A 272 10.07 1.75 -18.12
C PHE A 272 10.58 0.31 -18.06
N GLU A 273 11.52 0.02 -17.16
CA GLU A 273 12.07 -1.31 -16.98
C GLU A 273 12.37 -1.61 -15.51
N ALA A 274 12.46 -2.89 -15.17
CA ALA A 274 12.79 -3.34 -13.82
C ALA A 274 14.19 -2.89 -13.37
N LYS A 275 14.33 -2.54 -12.09
CA LYS A 275 15.57 -2.03 -11.49
C LYS A 275 15.92 -2.78 -10.22
N LEU A 276 17.18 -3.22 -10.11
CA LEU A 276 17.72 -3.83 -8.90
C LEU A 276 18.44 -2.77 -8.06
N ALA A 277 18.01 -2.56 -6.82
CA ALA A 277 18.63 -1.64 -5.87
C ALA A 277 18.68 -2.29 -4.49
N GLY A 278 19.85 -2.36 -3.87
CA GLY A 278 19.98 -2.92 -2.51
C GLY A 278 19.41 -4.34 -2.35
N ARG A 279 19.58 -5.21 -3.36
CA ARG A 279 18.99 -6.57 -3.44
C ARG A 279 17.45 -6.60 -3.54
N THR A 280 16.81 -5.45 -3.75
CA THR A 280 15.39 -5.32 -4.08
C THR A 280 15.22 -5.14 -5.58
N LEU A 281 14.53 -6.07 -6.24
CA LEU A 281 14.10 -5.91 -7.62
C LEU A 281 12.77 -5.17 -7.64
N VAL A 282 12.78 -3.95 -8.15
CA VAL A 282 11.59 -3.11 -8.35
C VAL A 282 11.08 -3.28 -9.78
N LEU A 283 9.82 -3.63 -9.91
CA LEU A 283 9.10 -3.78 -11.18
C LEU A 283 8.26 -2.54 -11.46
N THR A 284 7.98 -2.29 -12.74
CA THR A 284 7.27 -1.10 -13.21
C THR A 284 5.82 -1.07 -12.74
N VAL A 285 5.19 0.11 -12.82
CA VAL A 285 3.75 0.27 -12.57
C VAL A 285 2.95 -0.67 -13.48
N GLU A 286 3.25 -0.69 -14.79
CA GLU A 286 2.57 -1.57 -15.75
C GLU A 286 2.69 -3.07 -15.39
N ALA A 287 3.76 -3.49 -14.72
CA ALA A 287 3.92 -4.89 -14.36
C ALA A 287 2.99 -5.34 -13.22
N PHE A 288 2.74 -4.46 -12.25
CA PHE A 288 2.12 -4.82 -10.97
C PHE A 288 0.83 -4.07 -10.67
N ALA A 289 0.66 -2.87 -11.18
CA ALA A 289 -0.52 -2.03 -10.99
C ALA A 289 -1.11 -1.63 -12.35
N ALA A 290 -1.15 -2.57 -13.30
CA ALA A 290 -1.66 -2.30 -14.64
C ALA A 290 -3.11 -1.81 -14.60
N GLY A 291 -3.46 -0.82 -15.44
CA GLY A 291 -4.86 -0.39 -15.61
C GLY A 291 -5.49 0.32 -14.41
N THR A 292 -4.70 0.86 -13.47
CA THR A 292 -5.22 1.72 -12.38
C THR A 292 -5.60 3.13 -12.85
N GLY A 293 -5.20 3.51 -14.06
CA GLY A 293 -5.56 4.80 -14.68
C GLY A 293 -4.71 5.98 -14.20
N HIS A 294 -3.63 5.73 -13.47
CA HIS A 294 -2.62 6.70 -13.08
C HIS A 294 -1.20 6.14 -13.27
N SER A 295 -0.17 6.95 -13.04
CA SER A 295 1.25 6.57 -13.05
C SER A 295 1.68 5.76 -14.29
N ASP A 296 1.12 6.11 -15.46
CA ASP A 296 1.35 5.43 -16.74
C ASP A 296 1.17 3.89 -16.67
N SER A 297 0.20 3.44 -15.87
CA SER A 297 -0.08 2.01 -15.59
C SER A 297 -0.48 1.17 -16.81
N GLY A 298 -0.69 1.75 -17.99
CA GLY A 298 -1.08 1.00 -19.19
C GLY A 298 -2.39 0.23 -18.98
N ASN A 299 -2.44 -1.03 -19.45
CA ASN A 299 -3.62 -1.87 -19.31
C ASN A 299 -3.26 -3.35 -19.10
N HIS A 300 -4.23 -4.13 -18.59
CA HIS A 300 -4.07 -5.55 -18.30
C HIS A 300 -3.77 -6.44 -19.52
N GLY A 301 -4.02 -5.96 -20.74
CA GLY A 301 -3.71 -6.68 -21.98
C GLY A 301 -2.25 -6.54 -22.42
N SER A 302 -1.47 -5.68 -21.76
CA SER A 302 -0.07 -5.48 -22.08
C SER A 302 0.76 -6.75 -21.87
N LYS A 303 1.81 -6.91 -22.68
CA LYS A 303 2.78 -8.01 -22.52
C LYS A 303 3.55 -7.91 -21.20
N ASN A 304 3.67 -6.71 -20.64
CA ASN A 304 4.41 -6.44 -19.43
C ASN A 304 3.59 -6.64 -18.16
N ALA A 305 2.25 -6.65 -18.26
CA ALA A 305 1.37 -6.88 -17.10
C ALA A 305 1.55 -8.31 -16.57
N LEU A 306 1.98 -8.43 -15.30
CA LEU A 306 2.26 -9.71 -14.65
C LEU A 306 1.10 -10.18 -13.78
N ILE A 307 0.37 -9.24 -13.18
CA ILE A 307 -0.75 -9.46 -12.28
C ILE A 307 -1.86 -8.43 -12.52
N LYS A 308 -3.07 -8.73 -12.03
CA LYS A 308 -4.23 -7.84 -12.05
C LYS A 308 -4.85 -7.79 -10.67
N HIS A 309 -4.95 -6.60 -10.10
CA HIS A 309 -5.67 -6.37 -8.85
C HIS A 309 -7.10 -5.96 -9.16
N HIS A 310 -8.08 -6.60 -8.53
CA HIS A 310 -9.48 -6.31 -8.79
C HIS A 310 -10.09 -5.27 -7.84
N PHE A 311 -9.46 -4.91 -6.72
CA PHE A 311 -9.94 -3.89 -5.77
C PHE A 311 -11.39 -4.09 -5.29
N HIS A 312 -11.82 -5.35 -5.17
CA HIS A 312 -13.23 -5.70 -4.91
C HIS A 312 -13.40 -6.72 -3.79
N ALA A 313 -12.32 -7.29 -3.23
CA ALA A 313 -12.46 -8.21 -2.11
C ALA A 313 -12.86 -7.49 -0.81
N SER A 314 -12.41 -6.26 -0.60
CA SER A 314 -12.62 -5.55 0.66
C SER A 314 -13.27 -4.18 0.46
N SER A 315 -14.38 -3.95 1.16
CA SER A 315 -15.01 -2.64 1.35
C SER A 315 -14.42 -1.91 2.56
N TRP A 316 -13.13 -2.11 2.83
CA TRP A 316 -12.48 -1.56 4.01
C TRP A 316 -12.48 -0.03 4.11
N PRO A 317 -12.51 0.75 3.01
CA PRO A 317 -12.68 2.19 3.11
C PRO A 317 -14.04 2.59 3.72
N THR A 318 -15.01 1.67 3.79
CA THR A 318 -16.26 1.90 4.54
C THR A 318 -16.04 1.80 6.05
N SER A 319 -15.08 0.98 6.50
CA SER A 319 -14.71 0.88 7.93
C SER A 319 -13.73 1.95 8.37
N HIS A 320 -12.92 2.46 7.44
CA HIS A 320 -11.99 3.58 7.63
C HIS A 320 -12.27 4.61 6.55
N PRO A 321 -13.25 5.51 6.73
CA PRO A 321 -13.65 6.46 5.70
C PRO A 321 -12.49 7.40 5.35
N ARG A 322 -12.37 7.69 4.05
CA ARG A 322 -11.45 8.73 3.57
C ARG A 322 -11.93 10.08 4.06
N HIS A 323 -11.02 11.05 4.02
CA HIS A 323 -11.39 12.44 4.19
C HIS A 323 -12.37 12.86 3.07
N LYS A 324 -13.60 13.18 3.46
CA LYS A 324 -14.67 13.62 2.57
C LYS A 324 -15.01 15.08 2.87
N HIS A 325 -14.75 15.98 1.92
CA HIS A 325 -15.23 17.36 2.04
C HIS A 325 -16.77 17.36 1.89
N PRO A 326 -17.51 18.08 2.75
CA PRO A 326 -18.98 18.00 2.78
C PRO A 326 -19.65 18.40 1.46
N LEU A 327 -19.03 19.29 0.69
CA LEU A 327 -19.57 19.74 -0.61
C LEU A 327 -18.93 19.06 -1.84
N TYR A 328 -17.66 18.66 -1.74
CA TYR A 328 -16.85 18.25 -2.91
C TYR A 328 -16.38 16.79 -2.85
N GLY A 329 -16.75 16.07 -1.79
CA GLY A 329 -16.39 14.67 -1.62
C GLY A 329 -14.89 14.44 -1.38
N GLU A 330 -14.43 13.26 -1.79
CA GLU A 330 -13.06 12.76 -1.64
C GLU A 330 -12.20 13.23 -2.82
N VAL A 331 -11.00 13.78 -2.55
CA VAL A 331 -10.06 14.23 -3.60
C VAL A 331 -9.53 13.05 -4.44
N GLU A 332 -9.50 11.85 -3.86
CA GLU A 332 -9.03 10.62 -4.49
C GLU A 332 -9.87 10.22 -5.71
N ARG A 333 -11.11 10.73 -5.84
CA ARG A 333 -11.93 10.55 -7.05
C ARG A 333 -11.28 11.17 -8.29
N CYS A 334 -10.37 12.12 -8.12
CA CYS A 334 -9.58 12.68 -9.21
C CYS A 334 -8.57 11.70 -9.81
N ASN A 335 -8.27 10.57 -9.13
CA ASN A 335 -7.30 9.58 -9.57
C ASN A 335 -5.98 10.19 -10.07
N TRP A 336 -5.39 11.07 -9.26
CA TRP A 336 -4.12 11.77 -9.55
C TRP A 336 -4.15 12.76 -10.72
N ASN A 337 -5.31 13.02 -11.33
CA ASN A 337 -5.43 14.05 -12.36
C ASN A 337 -5.15 15.44 -11.77
N THR A 338 -4.07 16.07 -12.24
CA THR A 338 -3.56 17.34 -11.70
C THR A 338 -4.57 18.48 -11.75
N GLU A 339 -5.32 18.61 -12.83
CA GLU A 339 -6.29 19.72 -12.97
C GLU A 339 -7.52 19.48 -12.08
N CYS A 340 -7.99 18.23 -11.97
CA CYS A 340 -9.04 17.87 -11.04
C CYS A 340 -8.66 18.15 -9.58
N VAL A 341 -7.44 17.75 -9.16
CA VAL A 341 -6.96 17.98 -7.78
C VAL A 341 -6.82 19.48 -7.49
N LYS A 342 -6.23 20.26 -8.41
CA LYS A 342 -6.14 21.73 -8.26
C LYS A 342 -7.51 22.39 -8.14
N LEU A 343 -8.49 21.92 -8.91
CA LEU A 343 -9.85 22.43 -8.85
C LEU A 343 -10.50 22.09 -7.50
N TRP A 344 -10.32 20.86 -7.01
CA TRP A 344 -10.77 20.45 -5.68
C TRP A 344 -10.15 21.33 -4.59
N ASP A 345 -8.82 21.50 -4.59
CA ASP A 345 -8.10 22.35 -3.63
C ASP A 345 -8.56 23.81 -3.64
N SER A 346 -8.76 24.37 -4.84
CA SER A 346 -9.20 25.75 -4.99
C SER A 346 -10.64 25.94 -4.47
N ASN A 347 -11.50 24.96 -4.75
CA ASN A 347 -12.90 24.98 -4.34
C ASN A 347 -13.05 24.79 -2.81
N THR A 348 -12.30 23.87 -2.21
CA THR A 348 -12.30 23.68 -0.75
C THR A 348 -11.73 24.91 -0.03
N ALA A 349 -10.61 25.47 -0.52
CA ALA A 349 -10.04 26.69 0.06
C ALA A 349 -10.95 27.93 -0.11
N PHE A 350 -11.79 27.98 -1.14
CA PHE A 350 -12.81 29.01 -1.29
C PHE A 350 -13.96 28.79 -0.30
N PHE A 351 -14.47 27.56 -0.20
CA PHE A 351 -15.52 27.17 0.75
C PHE A 351 -15.14 27.52 2.20
N ASP A 352 -13.90 27.22 2.59
CA ASP A 352 -13.38 27.49 3.94
C ASP A 352 -13.35 28.99 4.30
N LYS A 353 -13.36 29.88 3.29
CA LYS A 353 -13.38 31.35 3.48
C LYS A 353 -14.80 31.92 3.56
N LEU A 354 -15.83 31.15 3.22
CA LEU A 354 -17.21 31.61 3.29
C LEU A 354 -17.67 31.79 4.75
N PRO A 355 -18.59 32.71 5.04
CA PRO A 355 -19.24 32.78 6.35
C PRO A 355 -19.91 31.45 6.70
N THR A 356 -19.87 31.05 7.98
CA THR A 356 -20.44 29.77 8.45
C THR A 356 -21.90 29.56 8.03
N GLN A 357 -22.69 30.64 7.99
CA GLN A 357 -24.09 30.57 7.55
C GLN A 357 -24.24 30.23 6.06
N GLU A 358 -23.30 30.66 5.21
CA GLU A 358 -23.30 30.30 3.79
C GLU A 358 -22.80 28.87 3.57
N GLN A 359 -21.77 28.46 4.32
CA GLN A 359 -21.31 27.07 4.31
C GLN A 359 -22.45 26.10 4.66
N LEU A 360 -23.17 26.35 5.75
CA LEU A 360 -24.30 25.52 6.18
C LEU A 360 -25.41 25.46 5.14
N LYS A 361 -25.70 26.57 4.45
CA LYS A 361 -26.70 26.58 3.36
C LYS A 361 -26.26 25.72 2.18
N LEU A 362 -25.01 25.85 1.75
CA LEU A 362 -24.48 25.05 0.63
C LEU A 362 -24.46 23.56 0.97
N ILE A 363 -24.08 23.20 2.20
CA ILE A 363 -24.13 21.81 2.67
C ILE A 363 -25.57 21.31 2.65
N ALA A 364 -26.52 22.04 3.25
CA ALA A 364 -27.91 21.62 3.30
C ALA A 364 -28.54 21.47 1.90
N MET A 365 -28.22 22.38 0.98
CA MET A 365 -28.64 22.25 -0.42
C MET A 365 -28.05 20.99 -1.07
N LYS A 366 -26.77 20.71 -0.83
CA LYS A 366 -26.11 19.52 -1.37
C LYS A 366 -26.70 18.22 -0.82
N GLU A 367 -27.01 18.19 0.48
CA GLU A 367 -27.65 17.05 1.14
C GLU A 367 -29.03 16.77 0.53
N LEU A 368 -29.84 17.81 0.27
CA LEU A 368 -31.13 17.66 -0.40
C LEU A 368 -30.98 17.14 -1.84
N GLU A 369 -30.02 17.65 -2.61
CA GLU A 369 -29.73 17.15 -3.97
C GLU A 369 -29.29 15.68 -3.94
N GLU A 370 -28.46 15.28 -2.98
CA GLU A 370 -28.01 13.89 -2.83
C GLU A 370 -29.16 12.96 -2.40
N GLU A 371 -30.07 13.41 -1.53
CA GLU A 371 -31.27 12.66 -1.15
C GLU A 371 -32.24 12.49 -2.33
N GLU A 372 -32.47 13.55 -3.11
CA GLU A 372 -33.29 13.49 -4.33
C GLU A 372 -32.71 12.53 -5.36
N GLN A 373 -31.38 12.59 -5.58
CA GLN A 373 -30.70 11.68 -6.50
C GLN A 373 -30.75 10.23 -5.99
N ALA A 374 -30.53 10.00 -4.70
CA ALA A 374 -30.59 8.65 -4.13
C ALA A 374 -31.99 8.04 -4.25
N PHE A 375 -33.04 8.85 -4.10
CA PHE A 375 -34.41 8.42 -4.34
C PHE A 375 -34.64 8.04 -5.80
N ALA A 376 -34.17 8.87 -6.74
CA ALA A 376 -34.29 8.61 -8.18
C ALA A 376 -33.52 7.34 -8.60
N ASP A 377 -32.31 7.14 -8.08
CA ASP A 377 -31.50 5.95 -8.35
C ASP A 377 -32.18 4.68 -7.81
N ALA A 378 -32.76 4.73 -6.61
CA ALA A 378 -33.50 3.61 -6.04
C ALA A 378 -34.78 3.27 -6.83
N GLU A 379 -35.48 4.27 -7.34
CA GLU A 379 -36.65 4.07 -8.22
C GLU A 379 -36.22 3.44 -9.55
N ALA A 380 -35.11 3.89 -10.13
CA ALA A 380 -34.57 3.33 -11.37
C ALA A 380 -34.10 1.88 -11.18
N GLU A 381 -33.44 1.56 -10.06
CA GLU A 381 -33.01 0.20 -9.74
C GLU A 381 -34.21 -0.73 -9.50
N ALA A 382 -35.24 -0.27 -8.78
CA ALA A 382 -36.47 -1.03 -8.59
C ALA A 382 -37.21 -1.30 -9.92
N ALA A 383 -37.25 -0.31 -10.82
CA ALA A 383 -37.82 -0.47 -12.14
C ALA A 383 -37.02 -1.45 -13.02
N ALA A 384 -35.69 -1.40 -12.96
CA ALA A 384 -34.81 -2.33 -13.67
C ALA A 384 -34.92 -3.77 -13.11
N GLY A 385 -35.05 -3.91 -11.80
CA GLY A 385 -35.29 -5.20 -11.14
C GLY A 385 -36.63 -5.82 -11.51
N ALA A 386 -37.70 -5.01 -11.56
CA ALA A 386 -39.03 -5.47 -12.00
C ALA A 386 -39.03 -5.88 -13.48
N ALA A 387 -38.33 -5.15 -14.35
CA ALA A 387 -38.20 -5.50 -15.77
C ALA A 387 -37.41 -6.81 -15.99
N ALA A 388 -36.47 -7.15 -15.10
CA ALA A 388 -35.71 -8.40 -15.15
C ALA A 388 -36.49 -9.63 -14.65
N GLU A 389 -37.49 -9.44 -13.77
CA GLU A 389 -38.38 -10.52 -13.30
C GLU A 389 -39.47 -10.89 -14.34
N ASP A 390 -39.88 -9.96 -15.19
CA ASP A 390 -40.89 -10.21 -16.25
C ASP A 390 -40.33 -10.95 -17.50
N ASP A 391 -39.01 -11.13 -17.60
CA ASP A 391 -38.33 -11.85 -18.70
C ASP A 391 -38.06 -13.35 -18.42
N VAL A 392 -38.68 -13.93 -17.39
CA VAL A 392 -38.60 -15.38 -17.12
C VAL A 392 -39.48 -16.15 -18.12
N ILE A 393 -38.87 -16.56 -19.24
CA ILE A 393 -39.48 -17.43 -20.27
C ILE A 393 -39.89 -18.77 -19.64
N PRO A 394 -41.16 -19.22 -19.76
CA PRO A 394 -41.58 -20.53 -19.27
C PRO A 394 -40.94 -21.68 -20.10
N PRO A 395 -40.71 -22.87 -19.52
CA PRO A 395 -39.96 -23.92 -20.18
C PRO A 395 -40.78 -24.50 -21.34
N GLY A 396 -40.34 -24.24 -22.58
CA GLY A 396 -41.00 -24.70 -23.80
C GLY A 396 -40.04 -24.81 -24.98
N ASP A 397 -39.76 -26.06 -25.32
CA ASP A 397 -39.21 -26.60 -26.58
C ASP A 397 -37.73 -26.41 -26.96
N VAL A 398 -37.05 -27.56 -27.01
CA VAL A 398 -35.65 -27.75 -27.35
C VAL A 398 -35.53 -27.83 -28.88
N GLY A 399 -35.15 -26.73 -29.53
CA GLY A 399 -35.07 -26.74 -31.00
C GLY A 399 -34.53 -25.47 -31.65
N GLY A 400 -33.53 -24.80 -31.05
CA GLY A 400 -32.96 -23.59 -31.67
C GLY A 400 -31.62 -23.09 -31.11
N ALA A 401 -31.05 -23.75 -30.10
CA ALA A 401 -29.91 -23.21 -29.34
C ALA A 401 -28.58 -23.11 -30.11
N ALA A 402 -28.45 -23.69 -31.30
CA ALA A 402 -27.20 -23.64 -32.07
C ALA A 402 -27.05 -22.37 -32.94
N ALA A 403 -28.15 -21.71 -33.32
CA ALA A 403 -28.09 -20.52 -34.18
C ALA A 403 -27.97 -19.21 -33.38
N ALA A 404 -28.57 -19.15 -32.18
CA ALA A 404 -28.51 -17.97 -31.31
C ALA A 404 -27.11 -17.76 -30.67
N ALA A 405 -26.40 -18.86 -30.38
CA ALA A 405 -25.05 -18.79 -29.80
C ALA A 405 -24.00 -18.22 -30.79
N ALA A 406 -24.20 -18.43 -32.10
CA ALA A 406 -23.31 -17.88 -33.12
C ALA A 406 -23.54 -16.37 -33.35
N ALA A 407 -24.78 -15.90 -33.29
CA ALA A 407 -25.11 -14.47 -33.44
C ALA A 407 -24.72 -13.64 -32.21
N ALA A 408 -24.81 -14.20 -31.00
CA ALA A 408 -24.37 -13.53 -29.77
C ALA A 408 -22.84 -13.38 -29.69
N ALA A 409 -22.08 -14.35 -30.22
CA ALA A 409 -20.62 -14.28 -30.24
C ALA A 409 -20.09 -13.18 -31.19
N GLU A 410 -20.81 -12.87 -32.26
CA GLU A 410 -20.44 -11.82 -33.21
C GLU A 410 -20.84 -10.40 -32.72
N ALA A 411 -21.89 -10.29 -31.92
CA ALA A 411 -22.32 -9.02 -31.30
C ALA A 411 -21.43 -8.58 -30.13
N VAL A 412 -20.89 -9.53 -29.34
CA VAL A 412 -19.98 -9.22 -28.22
C VAL A 412 -18.58 -8.79 -28.71
N ALA A 413 -18.15 -9.25 -29.90
CA ALA A 413 -16.90 -8.81 -30.52
C ALA A 413 -16.96 -7.38 -31.10
N ALA A 414 -18.16 -6.83 -31.33
CA ALA A 414 -18.35 -5.48 -31.88
C ALA A 414 -18.47 -4.38 -30.80
N ALA A 415 -18.56 -4.72 -29.52
CA ALA A 415 -18.75 -3.78 -28.40
C ALA A 415 -17.44 -3.41 -27.66
N GLN A 416 -16.26 -3.84 -28.15
CA GLN A 416 -14.96 -3.55 -27.55
C GLN A 416 -14.05 -2.71 -28.48
N ALA A 417 -14.54 -1.53 -28.88
CA ALA A 417 -13.74 -0.46 -29.46
C ALA A 417 -13.81 0.80 -28.56
N PRO A 418 -12.76 1.63 -28.49
CA PRO A 418 -12.54 2.56 -27.38
C PRO A 418 -13.48 3.78 -27.47
N ILE A 419 -14.21 4.07 -26.39
CA ILE A 419 -14.92 5.34 -26.25
C ILE A 419 -13.90 6.35 -25.71
N GLY A 420 -13.26 7.06 -26.63
CA GLY A 420 -12.65 8.35 -26.35
C GLY A 420 -13.67 9.43 -26.67
N GLU A 421 -14.24 10.06 -25.67
CA GLU A 421 -14.87 11.38 -25.79
C GLU A 421 -14.97 12.02 -24.39
N SER A 422 -14.39 13.21 -24.28
CA SER A 422 -14.46 14.12 -23.14
C SER A 422 -15.91 14.53 -22.84
N PRO A 423 -16.29 14.74 -21.56
CA PRO A 423 -17.63 15.23 -21.25
C PRO A 423 -17.85 16.66 -21.77
N PRO A 424 -19.09 17.04 -22.16
CA PRO A 424 -19.38 18.36 -22.68
C PRO A 424 -19.27 19.43 -21.59
N GLU A 425 -18.76 20.61 -21.96
CA GLU A 425 -18.74 21.81 -21.10
C GLU A 425 -20.16 22.17 -20.62
N PRO A 426 -20.35 22.61 -19.36
CA PRO A 426 -21.64 23.09 -18.90
C PRO A 426 -22.00 24.45 -19.53
N LEU A 427 -23.16 24.47 -20.20
CA LEU A 427 -23.84 25.67 -20.70
C LEU A 427 -24.22 26.60 -19.54
N PHE A 428 -23.35 27.55 -19.20
CA PHE A 428 -23.75 28.74 -18.45
C PHE A 428 -24.25 29.82 -19.41
N HIS A 429 -25.58 29.95 -19.52
CA HIS A 429 -26.21 31.13 -20.10
C HIS A 429 -25.97 32.34 -19.20
N GLY A 430 -25.37 33.38 -19.80
CA GLY A 430 -24.76 34.50 -19.11
C GLY A 430 -25.71 35.50 -18.44
N ILE A 431 -25.16 36.15 -17.41
CA ILE A 431 -25.50 37.51 -17.01
C ILE A 431 -24.18 38.29 -17.03
N ALA A 432 -23.98 39.10 -18.07
CA ALA A 432 -22.85 40.02 -18.16
C ALA A 432 -23.12 41.28 -17.33
N PRO A 433 -22.17 41.81 -16.52
CA PRO A 433 -22.21 43.18 -16.07
C PRO A 433 -21.62 44.09 -17.16
N GLY A 434 -22.38 45.13 -17.52
CA GLY A 434 -22.03 46.08 -18.56
C GLY A 434 -20.82 46.96 -18.23
N VAL A 435 -20.00 47.20 -19.25
CA VAL A 435 -18.99 48.26 -19.29
C VAL A 435 -19.60 49.45 -20.04
N PRO A 436 -19.65 50.67 -19.46
CA PRO A 436 -20.03 51.85 -20.20
C PRO A 436 -18.82 52.60 -20.75
N GLY A 437 -18.91 52.98 -22.02
CA GLY A 437 -18.50 54.31 -22.47
C GLY A 437 -17.12 54.44 -23.12
N ALA A 438 -17.13 54.54 -24.44
CA ALA A 438 -16.03 54.94 -25.31
C ALA A 438 -15.51 56.38 -25.04
N ILE A 439 -14.29 56.66 -25.51
CA ILE A 439 -13.89 57.80 -26.38
C ILE A 439 -12.43 57.56 -26.85
N PRO A 440 -12.11 57.60 -28.16
CA PRO A 440 -10.74 57.74 -28.72
C PRO A 440 -10.38 59.25 -28.81
N PRO A 441 -9.12 59.72 -29.00
CA PRO A 441 -8.20 59.28 -30.06
C PRO A 441 -6.67 59.49 -29.81
N GLU A 442 -5.91 59.27 -30.89
CA GLU A 442 -4.66 59.94 -31.31
C GLU A 442 -3.30 59.21 -31.23
N ASP A 443 -2.76 59.04 -32.44
CA ASP A 443 -1.37 58.83 -32.82
C ASP A 443 -0.35 59.61 -31.98
N LYS A 444 0.78 58.95 -31.68
CA LYS A 444 2.13 59.52 -31.87
C LYS A 444 3.23 58.46 -31.76
N LYS A 445 3.86 58.23 -32.91
CA LYS A 445 5.31 58.04 -33.16
C LYS A 445 6.23 57.75 -31.95
N GLY A 446 6.98 56.65 -32.10
CA GLY A 446 8.45 56.74 -32.15
C GLY A 446 9.22 56.00 -31.07
N GLY A 447 10.28 55.29 -31.49
CA GLY A 447 11.49 55.11 -30.68
C GLY A 447 11.97 53.68 -30.48
N ARG A 448 13.00 53.32 -31.25
CA ARG A 448 13.92 52.19 -31.02
C ARG A 448 14.55 52.23 -29.63
N ALA A 449 14.79 51.05 -29.05
CA ALA A 449 16.13 50.51 -28.77
C ALA A 449 16.01 48.99 -28.59
#